data_AF-A0A2V2EK24-F1
#
_entry.id   AF-A0A2V2EK24-F1
#
_cell.length_a   1.000
_cell.length_b   1.000
_cell.length_c   1.000
_cell.angle_alpha   90.00
_cell.angle_beta   90.00
_cell.angle_gamma   90.00
#
_symmetry.space_group_name_H-M   'P 1'
#
loop_
_entity.id
_entity.type
_entity.pdbx_description
1 polymer ?
#
loop_
_entity_poly.entity_id
_entity_poly.type
_entity_poly.pdbx_seq_one_letter_code
_entity_poly.pdbx_strand_id
1 'polypeptide(L)'
;MKKSKWIGLLMSAVLCLGAVWPLSACDSPKDKEDPAGGEHEETETPYSPETLESNGIPLENYKIVISSEASAAERYAAQVLQDNFRKAGQSVPDVVTDDMAETEYEILIGQTERKEDEGINFSLLGDESYIVKTAGNDLVIAANEKRGAIYGVYAYLDALGFRYYTTDCEKIPEKKGCVYCQRRRFAVESDVHI
;
A
#
# COMPACT_ATOMS: atom_id res chain seq x y z
N MET A 1 1.35 33.23 -48.17
CA MET A 1 2.48 32.91 -49.08
C MET A 1 3.78 33.43 -48.46
N LYS A 2 4.87 32.64 -48.58
CA LYS A 2 6.28 32.85 -48.13
C LYS A 2 6.51 32.74 -46.62
N LYS A 3 6.88 31.57 -46.07
CA LYS A 3 8.09 30.71 -46.21
C LYS A 3 9.22 31.10 -45.24
N SER A 4 9.41 30.19 -44.29
CA SER A 4 10.59 29.99 -43.44
C SER A 4 11.83 29.48 -44.20
N LYS A 5 12.97 29.58 -43.50
CA LYS A 5 14.19 28.74 -43.48
C LYS A 5 15.48 29.34 -44.12
N TRP A 6 16.60 28.89 -43.51
CA TRP A 6 18.01 28.77 -43.97
C TRP A 6 18.98 29.74 -43.28
N ILE A 7 19.93 29.34 -42.42
CA ILE A 7 20.98 28.27 -42.41
C ILE A 7 22.02 28.40 -43.53
N GLY A 8 23.26 28.64 -43.09
CA GLY A 8 24.54 28.57 -43.81
C GLY A 8 25.44 29.75 -43.39
N LEU A 9 26.76 29.67 -43.23
CA LEU A 9 27.79 28.62 -43.32
C LEU A 9 29.14 29.35 -43.07
N LEU A 10 30.09 28.79 -42.32
CA LEU A 10 31.56 29.05 -42.41
C LEU A 10 32.28 28.03 -41.49
N MET A 11 32.81 26.94 -42.05
CA MET A 11 34.24 26.75 -42.41
C MET A 11 35.14 26.40 -41.22
N SER A 12 35.52 25.12 -41.10
CA SER A 12 36.94 24.71 -41.16
C SER A 12 37.05 23.19 -41.18
N ALA A 13 37.84 22.70 -42.14
CA ALA A 13 38.13 21.31 -42.41
C ALA A 13 39.52 20.96 -41.84
N VAL A 14 39.66 19.81 -41.17
CA VAL A 14 40.93 19.06 -41.11
C VAL A 14 40.61 17.57 -41.11
N LEU A 15 40.82 16.94 -42.26
CA LEU A 15 40.94 15.50 -42.44
C LEU A 15 42.39 15.10 -42.20
N CYS A 16 42.66 14.12 -41.33
CA CYS A 16 43.80 13.22 -41.46
C CYS A 16 43.38 11.82 -40.97
N LEU A 17 43.15 10.92 -41.93
CA LEU A 17 43.07 9.48 -41.74
C LEU A 17 44.50 8.90 -41.69
N GLY A 18 44.74 7.91 -40.83
CA GLY A 18 45.96 7.11 -40.83
C GLY A 18 45.98 6.07 -39.71
N ALA A 19 45.54 4.85 -40.02
CA ALA A 19 45.74 3.65 -39.20
C ALA A 19 47.18 3.11 -39.37
N VAL A 20 47.71 2.41 -38.36
CA VAL A 20 48.59 1.20 -38.44
C VAL A 20 49.05 0.82 -37.01
N TRP A 21 48.70 -0.40 -36.59
CA TRP A 21 49.32 -1.22 -35.51
C TRP A 21 50.58 -1.92 -36.08
N PRO A 22 51.65 -2.28 -35.30
CA PRO A 22 51.58 -3.46 -34.42
C PRO A 22 52.54 -3.58 -33.20
N LEU A 23 52.09 -4.44 -32.27
CA LEU A 23 52.74 -5.49 -31.44
C LEU A 23 54.05 -5.29 -30.64
N SER A 24 53.92 -5.74 -29.37
CA SER A 24 54.83 -6.60 -28.56
C SER A 24 55.93 -5.97 -27.70
N ALA A 25 55.77 -6.10 -26.38
CA ALA A 25 56.70 -6.82 -25.51
C ALA A 25 56.06 -7.08 -24.12
N CYS A 26 56.12 -8.32 -23.64
CA CYS A 26 55.78 -8.70 -22.27
C CYS A 26 56.89 -8.27 -21.30
N ASP A 27 56.54 -7.77 -20.12
CA ASP A 27 57.17 -8.22 -18.86
C ASP A 27 56.27 -7.88 -17.66
N SER A 28 56.29 -8.74 -16.65
CA SER A 28 55.67 -8.55 -15.33
C SER A 28 56.71 -8.95 -14.29
N PRO A 29 56.58 -8.64 -12.99
CA PRO A 29 55.89 -7.54 -12.27
C PRO A 29 56.84 -6.84 -11.26
N LYS A 30 56.38 -5.77 -10.57
CA LYS A 30 56.40 -5.62 -9.09
C LYS A 30 56.24 -4.16 -8.58
N ASP A 31 55.24 -4.03 -7.71
CA ASP A 31 55.25 -3.36 -6.41
C ASP A 31 55.14 -1.81 -6.28
N LYS A 32 53.95 -1.41 -5.81
CA LYS A 32 53.58 -0.37 -4.81
C LYS A 32 53.45 1.11 -5.23
N GLU A 33 52.26 1.66 -4.97
CA GLU A 33 51.94 2.79 -4.06
C GLU A 33 50.64 3.52 -4.48
N ASP A 34 49.56 3.35 -3.70
CA ASP A 34 48.42 4.30 -3.60
C ASP A 34 48.94 5.62 -2.97
N PRO A 35 48.31 6.82 -3.10
CA PRO A 35 46.84 7.05 -3.16
C PRO A 35 46.36 8.28 -3.99
N ALA A 36 45.04 8.35 -4.24
CA ALA A 36 44.26 9.59 -4.16
C ALA A 36 42.76 9.24 -4.24
N GLY A 37 42.18 8.97 -3.07
CA GLY A 37 40.74 8.85 -2.90
C GLY A 37 40.06 10.20 -3.12
N GLY A 38 39.08 10.22 -4.03
CA GLY A 38 38.07 11.25 -4.06
C GLY A 38 37.03 10.94 -2.98
N GLU A 39 36.93 11.81 -1.99
CA GLU A 39 35.87 11.78 -0.99
C GLU A 39 34.55 12.16 -1.67
N HIS A 40 33.73 11.16 -1.96
CA HIS A 40 32.30 11.37 -2.18
C HIS A 40 31.64 11.35 -0.80
N GLU A 41 31.36 12.54 -0.28
CA GLU A 41 30.52 12.73 0.90
C GLU A 41 29.07 12.41 0.51
N GLU A 42 28.69 11.13 0.64
CA GLU A 42 27.31 10.69 0.56
C GLU A 42 26.65 11.00 1.90
N THR A 43 25.90 12.10 1.98
CA THR A 43 24.93 12.31 3.06
C THR A 43 23.87 11.22 2.97
N GLU A 44 24.07 10.12 3.70
CA GLU A 44 23.05 9.10 3.94
C GLU A 44 21.86 9.74 4.67
N THR A 45 20.83 10.13 3.92
CA THR A 45 19.53 10.43 4.53
C THR A 45 19.00 9.14 5.15
N PRO A 46 18.61 9.10 6.44
CA PRO A 46 18.05 7.91 7.04
C PRO A 46 16.85 7.43 6.20
N TYR A 47 16.92 6.21 5.70
CA TYR A 47 15.83 5.59 4.94
C TYR A 47 14.58 5.55 5.82
N SER A 48 13.60 6.40 5.50
CA SER A 48 12.29 6.40 6.13
C SER A 48 11.37 5.46 5.36
N PRO A 49 10.65 4.55 6.03
CA PRO A 49 9.78 3.59 5.36
C PRO A 49 8.63 4.24 4.58
N GLU A 50 8.36 3.81 3.32
CA GLU A 50 7.08 4.07 2.63
C GLU A 50 5.92 3.37 3.36
N THR A 51 4.80 4.06 3.53
CA THR A 51 3.61 3.62 4.27
C THR A 51 2.65 2.82 3.39
N LEU A 52 1.96 1.83 3.97
CA LEU A 52 0.79 1.22 3.35
C LEU A 52 -0.36 2.26 3.33
N GLU A 53 -1.19 2.19 2.29
CA GLU A 53 -2.28 3.13 2.06
C GLU A 53 -3.62 2.39 1.90
N SER A 54 -4.68 3.01 2.38
CA SER A 54 -6.07 2.66 2.07
C SER A 54 -6.70 3.83 1.33
N ASN A 55 -7.37 3.59 0.19
CA ASN A 55 -7.94 4.65 -0.64
C ASN A 55 -6.93 5.74 -1.08
N GLY A 56 -5.63 5.45 -1.10
CA GLY A 56 -4.56 6.42 -1.37
C GLY A 56 -4.19 7.33 -0.18
N ILE A 57 -4.66 6.99 1.02
CA ILE A 57 -4.36 7.67 2.28
C ILE A 57 -3.52 6.73 3.15
N PRO A 58 -2.39 7.20 3.73
CA PRO A 58 -1.59 6.39 4.65
C PRO A 58 -2.42 5.83 5.81
N LEU A 59 -2.22 4.55 6.13
CA LEU A 59 -2.98 3.87 7.19
C LEU A 59 -2.85 4.55 8.55
N GLU A 60 -1.75 5.26 8.82
CA GLU A 60 -1.51 5.99 10.06
C GLU A 60 -2.48 7.14 10.32
N ASN A 61 -3.13 7.65 9.27
CA ASN A 61 -4.11 8.73 9.39
C ASN A 61 -5.51 8.21 9.74
N TYR A 62 -5.72 6.90 9.59
CA TYR A 62 -7.00 6.29 9.91
C TYR A 62 -7.18 6.11 11.41
N LYS A 63 -8.44 6.08 11.85
CA LYS A 63 -8.86 5.49 13.11
C LYS A 63 -9.69 4.25 12.87
N ILE A 64 -9.50 3.23 13.70
CA ILE A 64 -10.37 2.05 13.67
C ILE A 64 -11.54 2.35 14.59
N VAL A 65 -12.77 2.32 14.06
CA VAL A 65 -13.98 2.61 14.82
C VAL A 65 -14.80 1.33 14.96
N ILE A 66 -15.20 1.05 16.20
CA ILE A 66 -16.13 -0.03 16.55
C ILE A 66 -17.30 0.54 17.33
N SER A 67 -18.40 -0.19 17.44
CA SER A 67 -19.48 0.24 18.33
C SER A 67 -19.04 0.29 19.79
N SER A 68 -19.57 1.26 20.54
CA SER A 68 -19.50 1.27 22.00
C SER A 68 -20.03 -0.04 22.63
N GLU A 69 -21.03 -0.67 21.99
CA GLU A 69 -21.60 -1.95 22.38
C GLU A 69 -21.03 -3.14 21.58
N ALA A 70 -19.87 -2.96 20.93
CA ALA A 70 -19.26 -3.98 20.07
C ALA A 70 -19.10 -5.34 20.78
N SER A 71 -19.45 -6.39 20.06
CA SER A 71 -19.26 -7.78 20.44
C SER A 71 -17.79 -8.15 20.63
N ALA A 72 -17.55 -9.28 21.30
CA ALA A 72 -16.19 -9.81 21.44
C ALA A 72 -15.52 -10.10 20.09
N ALA A 73 -16.30 -10.46 19.07
CA ALA A 73 -15.77 -10.76 17.74
C ALA A 73 -15.36 -9.49 16.98
N GLU A 74 -16.12 -8.40 17.09
CA GLU A 74 -15.77 -7.10 16.49
C GLU A 74 -14.52 -6.50 17.14
N ARG A 75 -14.44 -6.53 18.48
CA ARG A 75 -13.24 -6.11 19.21
C ARG A 75 -12.02 -6.92 18.82
N TYR A 76 -12.19 -8.24 18.68
CA TYR A 76 -11.11 -9.11 18.21
C TYR A 76 -10.73 -8.81 16.75
N ALA A 77 -11.70 -8.52 15.88
CA ALA A 77 -11.43 -8.15 14.49
C ALA A 77 -10.59 -6.85 14.41
N ALA A 78 -10.92 -5.84 15.23
CA ALA A 78 -10.11 -4.62 15.34
C ALA A 78 -8.67 -4.92 15.81
N GLN A 79 -8.51 -5.80 16.80
CA GLN A 79 -7.19 -6.24 17.27
C GLN A 79 -6.39 -6.98 16.18
N VAL A 80 -7.04 -7.88 15.43
CA VAL A 80 -6.41 -8.60 14.31
C VAL A 80 -5.90 -7.60 13.27
N LEU A 81 -6.67 -6.56 12.96
CA LEU A 81 -6.26 -5.52 12.02
C LEU A 81 -5.00 -4.79 12.51
N GLN A 82 -5.02 -4.32 13.77
CA GLN A 82 -3.86 -3.66 14.40
C GLN A 82 -2.62 -4.56 14.42
N ASP A 83 -2.77 -5.84 14.76
CA ASP A 83 -1.66 -6.78 14.84
C ASP A 83 -1.02 -7.03 13.46
N ASN A 84 -1.83 -7.13 12.41
CA ASN A 84 -1.32 -7.28 11.05
C ASN A 84 -0.61 -6.01 10.55
N PHE A 85 -1.10 -4.83 10.89
CA PHE A 85 -0.40 -3.57 10.59
C PHE A 85 0.94 -3.47 11.32
N ARG A 86 0.99 -3.88 12.59
CA ARG A 86 2.23 -3.95 13.36
C ARG A 86 3.23 -4.93 12.74
N LYS A 87 2.77 -6.10 12.30
CA LYS A 87 3.59 -7.10 11.58
C LYS A 87 4.15 -6.54 10.27
N ALA A 88 3.40 -5.70 9.57
CA ALA A 88 3.85 -4.99 8.37
C ALA A 88 4.74 -3.77 8.65
N GLY A 89 5.10 -3.51 9.91
CA GLY A 89 5.94 -2.39 10.31
C GLY A 89 5.27 -1.02 10.09
N GLN A 90 3.94 -0.99 10.04
CA GLN A 90 3.17 0.24 9.90
C GLN A 90 2.89 0.88 11.26
N SER A 91 2.64 2.19 11.26
CA SER A 91 1.98 2.83 12.39
C SER A 91 0.61 2.19 12.60
N VAL A 92 0.27 1.92 13.85
CA VAL A 92 -0.96 1.22 14.22
C VAL A 92 -2.02 2.27 14.57
N PRO A 93 -3.13 2.36 13.82
CA PRO A 93 -4.26 3.22 14.15
C PRO A 93 -4.81 2.94 15.54
N ASP A 94 -5.25 3.99 16.22
CA ASP A 94 -6.00 3.85 17.47
C ASP A 94 -7.38 3.23 17.21
N VAL A 95 -7.82 2.38 18.14
CA VAL A 95 -9.19 1.86 18.17
C VAL A 95 -10.02 2.77 19.07
N VAL A 96 -11.07 3.34 18.50
CA VAL A 96 -12.02 4.22 19.19
C VAL A 96 -13.44 3.67 19.04
N THR A 97 -14.34 4.14 19.90
CA THR A 97 -15.75 3.82 19.86
C THR A 97 -16.54 4.87 19.07
N ASP A 98 -17.69 4.47 18.52
CA ASP A 98 -18.55 5.33 17.70
C ASP A 98 -19.24 6.47 18.47
N ASP A 99 -19.22 6.45 19.80
CA ASP A 99 -19.64 7.55 20.68
C ASP A 99 -18.64 8.73 20.68
N MET A 100 -17.42 8.51 20.18
CA MET A 100 -16.44 9.57 19.97
C MET A 100 -16.73 10.36 18.69
N ALA A 101 -16.26 11.61 18.65
CA ALA A 101 -16.42 12.47 17.48
C ALA A 101 -15.84 11.84 16.19
N GLU A 102 -16.59 11.96 15.10
CA GLU A 102 -16.16 11.56 13.75
C GLU A 102 -14.83 12.22 13.37
N THR A 103 -13.99 11.44 12.71
CA THR A 103 -12.71 11.88 12.13
C THR A 103 -12.73 11.78 10.60
N GLU A 104 -11.74 12.37 9.94
CA GLU A 104 -11.72 12.47 8.47
C GLU A 104 -11.45 11.13 7.75
N TYR A 105 -10.81 10.18 8.44
CA TYR A 105 -10.40 8.88 7.90
C TYR A 105 -10.71 7.78 8.91
N GLU A 106 -11.73 6.98 8.64
CA GLU A 106 -12.19 5.91 9.54
C GLU A 106 -12.23 4.55 8.85
N ILE A 107 -11.85 3.51 9.60
CA ILE A 107 -12.08 2.11 9.26
C ILE A 107 -13.14 1.60 10.24
N LEU A 108 -14.39 1.52 9.76
CA LEU A 108 -15.52 1.06 10.53
C LEU A 108 -15.58 -0.46 10.51
N ILE A 109 -15.69 -1.09 11.68
CA ILE A 109 -15.77 -2.54 11.81
C ILE A 109 -17.03 -2.91 12.58
N GLY A 110 -17.86 -3.75 11.98
CA GLY A 110 -19.08 -4.27 12.59
C GLY A 110 -20.31 -3.42 12.27
N GLN A 111 -21.22 -3.30 13.23
CA GLN A 111 -22.38 -2.41 13.15
C GLN A 111 -22.11 -1.15 13.98
N THR A 112 -21.83 -0.02 13.32
CA THR A 112 -21.54 1.25 14.01
C THR A 112 -22.70 2.24 13.87
N GLU A 113 -22.73 3.27 14.72
CA GLU A 113 -23.69 4.38 14.62
C GLU A 113 -23.29 5.45 13.58
N ARG A 114 -22.26 5.20 12.76
CA ARG A 114 -21.80 6.15 11.73
C ARG A 114 -22.74 6.17 10.53
N LYS A 115 -22.84 7.33 9.87
CA LYS A 115 -23.68 7.52 8.68
C LYS A 115 -23.23 6.68 7.48
N GLU A 116 -21.96 6.28 7.42
CA GLU A 116 -21.40 5.43 6.35
C GLU A 116 -22.03 4.02 6.33
N ASP A 117 -22.58 3.58 7.46
CA ASP A 117 -23.35 2.34 7.59
C ASP A 117 -24.81 2.50 7.11
N GLU A 118 -25.27 3.72 6.83
CA GLU A 118 -26.60 3.95 6.27
C GLU A 118 -26.79 3.19 4.95
N GLY A 119 -27.94 2.53 4.83
CA GLY A 119 -28.30 1.68 3.69
C GLY A 119 -27.78 0.24 3.77
N ILE A 120 -27.02 -0.13 4.80
CA ILE A 120 -26.69 -1.54 5.08
C ILE A 120 -27.84 -2.16 5.86
N ASN A 121 -28.40 -3.25 5.33
CA ASN A 121 -29.43 -4.00 6.01
C ASN A 121 -28.81 -5.16 6.81
N PHE A 122 -28.39 -4.87 8.05
CA PHE A 122 -27.81 -5.84 8.97
C PHE A 122 -28.73 -7.04 9.26
N SER A 123 -30.05 -6.86 9.18
CA SER A 123 -31.01 -7.95 9.35
C SER A 123 -31.02 -8.96 8.19
N LEU A 124 -30.52 -8.57 7.01
CA LEU A 124 -30.36 -9.47 5.87
C LEU A 124 -28.94 -10.07 5.77
N LEU A 125 -27.97 -9.51 6.50
CA LEU A 125 -26.66 -10.13 6.66
C LEU A 125 -26.82 -11.38 7.52
N GLY A 126 -26.31 -12.51 7.03
CA GLY A 126 -26.16 -13.71 7.85
C GLY A 126 -25.07 -13.53 8.91
N ASP A 127 -25.13 -14.34 9.96
CA ASP A 127 -24.23 -14.21 11.12
C ASP A 127 -22.72 -14.33 10.80
N GLU A 128 -22.36 -15.03 9.73
CA GLU A 128 -20.97 -15.20 9.27
C GLU A 128 -20.68 -14.46 7.95
N SER A 129 -21.56 -13.54 7.57
CA SER A 129 -21.40 -12.72 6.38
C SER A 129 -20.84 -11.34 6.69
N TYR A 130 -20.22 -10.72 5.70
CA TYR A 130 -19.65 -9.39 5.81
C TYR A 130 -19.74 -8.64 4.48
N ILE A 131 -19.67 -7.32 4.55
CA ILE A 131 -19.56 -6.41 3.42
C ILE A 131 -18.33 -5.54 3.64
N VAL A 132 -17.45 -5.48 2.64
CA VAL A 132 -16.35 -4.50 2.60
C VAL A 132 -16.62 -3.52 1.47
N LYS A 133 -16.83 -2.25 1.82
CA LYS A 133 -17.06 -1.15 0.86
C LYS A 133 -16.30 0.09 1.28
N THR A 134 -16.11 1.01 0.35
CA THR A 134 -15.61 2.35 0.66
C THR A 134 -16.75 3.36 0.61
N ALA A 135 -16.76 4.31 1.54
CA ALA A 135 -17.74 5.37 1.65
C ALA A 135 -16.99 6.71 1.73
N GLY A 136 -16.78 7.36 0.58
CA GLY A 136 -15.90 8.53 0.52
C GLY A 136 -14.46 8.16 0.84
N ASN A 137 -13.92 8.73 1.92
CA ASN A 137 -12.57 8.44 2.42
C ASN A 137 -12.52 7.24 3.37
N ASP A 138 -13.68 6.85 3.90
CA ASP A 138 -13.80 5.81 4.91
C ASP A 138 -13.89 4.42 4.29
N LEU A 139 -13.50 3.45 5.09
CA LEU A 139 -13.64 2.03 4.79
C LEU A 139 -14.65 1.42 5.74
N VAL A 140 -15.64 0.74 5.20
CA VAL A 140 -16.70 0.09 5.96
C VAL A 140 -16.56 -1.42 5.83
N ILE A 141 -16.35 -2.09 6.97
CA ILE A 141 -16.35 -3.55 7.13
C ILE A 141 -17.58 -3.91 7.97
N ALA A 142 -18.74 -3.93 7.31
CA ALA A 142 -20.00 -4.21 7.98
C ALA A 142 -20.22 -5.72 8.14
N ALA A 143 -20.53 -6.15 9.35
CA ALA A 143 -20.83 -7.53 9.67
C ALA A 143 -21.69 -7.62 10.94
N ASN A 144 -22.37 -8.74 11.13
CA ASN A 144 -23.09 -9.03 12.36
C ASN A 144 -22.13 -9.56 13.46
N GLU A 145 -22.64 -9.61 14.69
CA GLU A 145 -21.91 -9.86 15.96
C GLU A 145 -21.04 -11.13 16.04
N LYS A 146 -21.17 -12.09 15.11
CA LYS A 146 -20.38 -13.32 15.12
C LYS A 146 -19.09 -13.18 14.31
N ARG A 147 -18.76 -14.17 13.50
CA ARG A 147 -17.45 -14.30 12.85
C ARG A 147 -17.31 -13.46 11.59
N GLY A 148 -18.40 -12.87 11.09
CA GLY A 148 -18.41 -12.05 9.89
C GLY A 148 -17.38 -10.92 9.94
N ALA A 149 -17.30 -10.19 11.05
CA ALA A 149 -16.37 -9.05 11.19
C ALA A 149 -14.90 -9.47 11.02
N ILE A 150 -14.53 -10.62 11.62
CA ILE A 150 -13.18 -11.18 11.52
C ILE A 150 -12.87 -11.54 10.06
N TYR A 151 -13.81 -12.18 9.36
CA TYR A 151 -13.63 -12.52 7.96
C TYR A 151 -13.54 -11.30 7.05
N GLY A 152 -14.32 -10.24 7.34
CA GLY A 152 -14.24 -8.97 6.63
C GLY A 152 -12.88 -8.29 6.78
N VAL A 153 -12.32 -8.29 7.99
CA VAL A 153 -10.95 -7.81 8.24
C VAL A 153 -9.92 -8.61 7.45
N TYR A 154 -10.01 -9.94 7.44
CA TYR A 154 -9.10 -10.76 6.62
C TYR A 154 -9.27 -10.51 5.12
N ALA A 155 -10.48 -10.29 4.63
CA ALA A 155 -10.73 -9.95 3.24
C ALA A 155 -10.11 -8.60 2.86
N TYR A 156 -10.18 -7.62 3.76
CA TYR A 156 -9.52 -6.34 3.57
C TYR A 156 -7.99 -6.46 3.61
N LEU A 157 -7.43 -7.21 4.56
CA LEU A 157 -5.99 -7.49 4.63
C LEU A 157 -5.51 -8.22 3.37
N ASP A 158 -6.27 -9.17 2.84
CA ASP A 158 -5.96 -9.83 1.57
C ASP A 158 -5.94 -8.83 0.40
N ALA A 159 -6.86 -7.87 0.38
CA ALA A 159 -6.85 -6.80 -0.61
C ALA A 159 -5.61 -5.89 -0.49
N LEU A 160 -5.11 -5.66 0.72
CA LEU A 160 -3.85 -4.94 0.97
C LEU A 160 -2.60 -5.76 0.60
N GLY A 161 -2.74 -7.05 0.28
CA GLY A 161 -1.66 -7.91 -0.18
C GLY A 161 -1.10 -8.87 0.86
N PHE A 162 -1.71 -8.96 2.05
CA PHE A 162 -1.42 -10.01 3.02
C PHE A 162 -1.88 -11.36 2.45
N ARG A 163 -1.09 -12.42 2.63
CA ARG A 163 -1.50 -13.79 2.26
C ARG A 163 -1.26 -14.72 3.44
N TYR A 164 -2.23 -15.58 3.72
CA TYR A 164 -2.17 -16.57 4.79
C TYR A 164 -2.22 -17.95 4.14
N TYR A 165 -1.14 -18.74 4.25
CA TYR A 165 -1.03 -20.07 3.63
C TYR A 165 -1.28 -21.17 4.64
N THR A 166 -0.65 -21.06 5.81
CA THR A 166 -0.81 -21.95 6.96
C THR A 166 -0.81 -21.13 8.24
N THR A 167 -1.06 -21.77 9.39
CA THR A 167 -1.06 -21.10 10.69
C THR A 167 0.27 -20.41 11.03
N ASP A 168 1.36 -20.90 10.47
CA ASP A 168 2.75 -20.47 10.68
C ASP A 168 3.41 -19.88 9.42
N CYS A 169 2.71 -19.81 8.29
CA CYS A 169 3.22 -19.26 7.03
C CYS A 169 2.27 -18.19 6.49
N GLU A 170 2.70 -16.94 6.62
CA GLU A 170 2.06 -15.77 6.07
C GLU A 170 3.05 -14.96 5.23
N LYS A 171 2.56 -14.36 4.13
CA LYS A 171 3.29 -13.37 3.36
C LYS A 171 2.74 -12.00 3.74
N ILE A 172 3.57 -11.22 4.40
CA ILE A 172 3.31 -9.82 4.68
C ILE A 172 3.76 -9.02 3.45
N PRO A 173 2.95 -8.09 2.92
CA PRO A 173 3.32 -7.31 1.76
C PRO A 173 4.56 -6.47 2.08
N GLU A 174 5.59 -6.62 1.26
CA GLU A 174 6.72 -5.70 1.24
C GLU A 174 6.31 -4.42 0.53
N LYS A 175 6.82 -3.27 0.99
CA LYS A 175 6.47 -1.92 0.51
C LYS A 175 6.41 -1.81 -1.01
N LYS A 176 5.18 -1.79 -1.52
CA LYS A 176 4.76 -1.09 -2.72
C LYS A 176 3.33 -0.62 -2.48
N GLY A 177 3.08 0.68 -2.69
CA GLY A 177 1.77 1.30 -2.49
C GLY A 177 0.64 0.48 -3.11
N CYS A 178 -0.37 0.18 -2.30
CA CYS A 178 -1.58 -0.48 -2.76
C CYS A 178 -2.67 0.59 -2.93
N VAL A 179 -3.11 0.80 -4.17
CA VAL A 179 -4.26 1.64 -4.46
C VAL A 179 -5.51 0.75 -4.37
N TYR A 180 -6.16 0.72 -3.20
CA TYR A 180 -7.54 0.23 -3.12
C TYR A 180 -8.46 1.26 -3.79
N CYS A 181 -8.57 1.21 -5.12
CA CYS A 181 -9.59 1.91 -5.88
C CYS A 181 -10.61 0.86 -6.30
N GLN A 182 -11.72 0.73 -5.55
CA GLN A 182 -12.78 -0.22 -5.88
C GLN A 182 -13.54 0.26 -7.13
N ARG A 183 -12.94 0.08 -8.31
CA ARG A 183 -13.60 0.24 -9.61
C ARG A 183 -14.01 -1.11 -10.20
N ARG A 184 -14.44 -2.04 -9.34
CA ARG A 184 -15.20 -3.23 -9.75
C ARG A 184 -16.47 -3.31 -8.93
N ARG A 185 -17.60 -3.01 -9.57
CA ARG A 185 -18.93 -3.48 -9.16
C ARG A 185 -18.85 -4.99 -9.02
N PHE A 186 -18.69 -5.49 -7.80
CA PHE A 186 -19.13 -6.84 -7.47
C PHE A 186 -20.50 -6.69 -6.83
N ALA A 187 -21.52 -6.67 -7.69
CA ALA A 187 -22.83 -7.15 -7.27
C ALA A 187 -22.67 -8.66 -7.11
N VAL A 188 -22.56 -9.13 -5.87
CA VAL A 188 -22.82 -10.54 -5.58
C VAL A 188 -24.34 -10.64 -5.52
N GLU A 189 -24.95 -10.79 -6.68
CA GLU A 189 -26.35 -11.20 -6.81
C GLU A 189 -26.38 -12.70 -6.50
N SER A 190 -26.46 -13.02 -5.21
CA SER A 190 -26.63 -14.39 -4.74
C SER A 190 -28.09 -14.80 -4.90
N ASP A 191 -28.47 -15.15 -6.13
CA ASP A 191 -29.57 -16.07 -6.38
C ASP A 191 -29.14 -17.47 -5.91
N VAL A 192 -29.42 -17.78 -4.64
CA VAL A 192 -29.50 -19.16 -4.16
C VAL A 192 -30.90 -19.36 -3.60
N HIS A 193 -31.79 -19.84 -4.47
CA HIS A 193 -32.98 -20.56 -4.03
C HIS A 193 -32.54 -21.93 -3.47
N ILE A 194 -32.91 -22.21 -2.23
CA ILE A 194 -33.18 -23.57 -1.75
C ILE A 194 -34.68 -23.63 -1.47
#